data_AF-A0A515KQ63-F1
#
_entry.id   AF-A0A515KQ63-F1
#
_cell.length_a   1.000
_cell.length_b   1.000
_cell.length_c   1.000
_cell.angle_alpha   90.00
_cell.angle_beta   90.00
_cell.angle_gamma   90.00
#
_symmetry.space_group_name_H-M   'P 1'
#
loop_
_entity.id
_entity.type
_entity.pdbx_description
1 polymer ?
#
loop_
_entity_poly.entity_id
_entity_poly.type
_entity_poly.pdbx_seq_one_letter_code
_entity_poly.pdbx_strand_id
1 'polypeptide(L)'
;MTVIPFERPSIAGAWSEAELNVVEGALGRLRDGEWDTGLTEMGDAQLYLLAPRPDQACELCVSRVGGRYILEDGNGRLLFEHRSLLLVAMHARSALRITRWSLVGRVVVVWCTIRAAIHDRVEPLLGESEELLAQLTPQLTAFV
;
A
#
# COMPACT_ATOMS: atom_id res chain seq x y z
N MET A 1 -6.59 10.75 -11.43
CA MET A 1 -6.14 11.15 -12.78
C MET A 1 -6.23 9.92 -13.66
N THR A 2 -6.88 9.99 -14.81
CA THR A 2 -7.05 8.84 -15.71
C THR A 2 -5.89 8.80 -16.71
N VAL A 3 -5.12 7.72 -16.72
CA VAL A 3 -4.01 7.53 -17.66
C VAL A 3 -4.60 7.03 -18.99
N ILE A 4 -4.37 7.77 -20.07
CA ILE A 4 -4.75 7.36 -21.43
C ILE A 4 -3.56 6.62 -22.04
N PRO A 5 -3.69 5.33 -22.42
CA PRO A 5 -2.61 4.60 -23.05
C PRO A 5 -2.40 5.12 -24.49
N PHE A 6 -1.19 5.55 -24.80
CA PHE A 6 -0.78 5.94 -26.15
C PHE A 6 -0.03 4.77 -26.82
N GLU A 7 -0.51 4.30 -27.97
CA GLU A 7 0.28 3.40 -28.83
C GLU A 7 1.53 4.14 -29.33
N ARG A 8 2.72 3.53 -29.21
CA ARG A 8 3.98 4.16 -29.67
C ARG A 8 4.88 3.21 -30.49
N PRO A 9 5.61 3.74 -31.48
CA PRO A 9 6.51 2.97 -32.34
C PRO A 9 7.77 2.54 -31.56
N SER A 10 8.51 1.55 -32.07
CA SER A 10 9.72 1.02 -31.42
C SER A 10 10.79 2.10 -31.22
N ILE A 11 11.10 2.45 -29.97
CA ILE A 11 11.98 3.55 -29.59
C ILE A 11 13.28 3.00 -28.99
N ALA A 12 14.43 3.45 -29.53
CA ALA A 12 15.71 3.35 -28.84
C ALA A 12 15.59 4.04 -27.47
N GLY A 13 15.74 3.29 -26.38
CA GLY A 13 15.29 3.73 -25.05
C GLY A 13 14.24 2.79 -24.43
N ALA A 14 13.74 1.82 -25.19
CA ALA A 14 13.00 0.69 -24.64
C ALA A 14 13.85 -0.06 -23.60
N TRP A 15 13.21 -0.45 -22.50
CA TRP A 15 13.76 -1.39 -21.56
C TRP A 15 14.20 -2.66 -22.31
N SER A 16 15.43 -3.10 -22.09
CA SER A 16 15.85 -4.38 -22.64
C SER A 16 15.14 -5.53 -21.94
N GLU A 17 14.91 -6.63 -22.65
CA GLU A 17 14.31 -7.84 -22.08
C GLU A 17 15.12 -8.34 -20.86
N ALA A 18 16.44 -8.20 -20.89
CA ALA A 18 17.31 -8.51 -19.76
C ALA A 18 17.02 -7.64 -18.53
N GLU A 19 16.81 -6.33 -18.71
CA GLU A 19 16.46 -5.43 -17.62
C GLU A 19 15.07 -5.77 -17.05
N LEU A 20 14.09 -6.04 -17.90
CA LEU A 20 12.74 -6.45 -17.48
C LEU A 20 12.80 -7.76 -16.68
N ASN A 21 13.55 -8.76 -17.16
CA ASN A 21 13.75 -10.02 -16.47
C ASN A 21 14.40 -9.86 -15.08
N VAL A 22 15.32 -8.90 -14.93
CA VAL A 22 15.91 -8.59 -13.62
C VAL A 22 14.86 -8.02 -12.67
N VAL A 23 14.03 -7.08 -13.15
CA VAL A 23 12.97 -6.48 -12.34
C VAL A 23 11.93 -7.52 -11.97
N GLU A 24 11.44 -8.30 -12.93
CA GLU A 24 10.49 -9.40 -12.70
C GLU A 24 11.04 -10.46 -11.75
N GLY A 25 12.31 -10.85 -11.90
CA GLY A 25 12.96 -11.83 -11.03
C GLY A 25 13.12 -11.36 -9.59
N ALA A 26 13.51 -10.09 -9.39
CA ALA A 26 13.74 -9.54 -8.06
C ALA A 26 12.44 -9.23 -7.31
N LEU A 27 11.45 -8.67 -8.01
CA LEU A 27 10.15 -8.31 -7.46
C LEU A 27 9.20 -9.51 -7.36
N GLY A 28 9.43 -10.53 -8.19
CA GLY A 28 8.52 -11.65 -8.38
C GLY A 28 7.28 -11.25 -9.20
N ARG A 29 6.42 -12.23 -9.51
CA ARG A 29 5.04 -11.94 -9.95
C ARG A 29 4.28 -11.28 -8.80
N LEU A 30 4.47 -9.98 -8.60
CA LEU A 30 3.63 -9.17 -7.72
C LEU A 30 2.25 -9.12 -8.35
N ARG A 31 1.42 -10.06 -7.93
CA ARG A 31 0.30 -10.58 -8.71
C ARG A 31 -0.92 -9.66 -8.79
N ASP A 32 -0.84 -8.46 -8.24
CA ASP A 32 -1.98 -7.55 -8.13
C ASP A 32 -1.73 -6.18 -8.79
N GLY A 33 -0.49 -5.83 -9.11
CA GLY A 33 -0.13 -4.56 -9.76
C GLY A 33 0.13 -4.73 -11.25
N GLU A 34 -0.28 -3.74 -12.04
CA GLU A 34 -0.04 -3.70 -13.49
C GLU A 34 1.27 -2.94 -13.73
N TRP A 35 2.19 -3.52 -14.51
CA TRP A 35 3.41 -2.84 -14.91
C TRP A 35 3.19 -2.11 -16.22
N ASP A 36 3.66 -0.87 -16.29
CA ASP A 36 3.64 -0.08 -17.51
C ASP A 36 5.00 0.57 -17.78
N THR A 37 5.27 0.90 -19.03
CA THR A 37 6.52 1.54 -19.45
C THR A 37 6.24 2.91 -20.06
N GLY A 38 7.14 3.84 -19.83
CA GLY A 38 7.07 5.17 -20.42
C GLY A 38 8.43 5.80 -20.59
N LEU A 39 8.42 7.10 -20.83
CA LEU A 39 9.61 7.93 -20.97
C LEU A 39 9.47 9.17 -20.08
N THR A 40 10.57 9.62 -19.50
CA THR A 40 10.65 10.93 -18.84
C THR A 40 10.55 12.05 -19.89
N GLU A 41 10.38 13.30 -19.45
CA GLU A 41 10.43 14.48 -20.33
C GLU A 41 11.76 14.59 -21.10
N MET A 42 12.84 14.04 -20.53
CA MET A 42 14.16 14.00 -21.15
C MET A 42 14.36 12.80 -22.09
N GLY A 43 13.35 11.94 -22.24
CA GLY A 43 13.39 10.74 -23.07
C GLY A 43 14.02 9.53 -22.41
N ASP A 44 14.24 9.55 -21.08
CA ASP A 44 14.80 8.43 -20.34
C ASP A 44 13.76 7.34 -20.12
N ALA A 45 14.18 6.07 -20.16
CA ALA A 45 13.31 4.92 -19.95
C ALA A 45 12.71 4.92 -18.53
N GLN A 46 11.40 4.71 -18.42
CA GLN A 46 10.69 4.69 -17.14
C GLN A 46 9.80 3.45 -17.05
N LEU A 47 9.72 2.84 -15.87
CA LEU A 47 8.93 1.65 -15.58
C LEU A 47 8.08 1.96 -14.34
N TYR A 48 6.77 1.77 -14.45
CA TYR A 48 5.81 2.08 -13.39
C TYR A 48 5.17 0.80 -12.88
N LEU A 49 5.07 0.71 -11.56
CA LEU A 49 4.13 -0.19 -10.90
C LEU A 49 2.86 0.60 -10.60
N LEU A 50 1.75 0.14 -11.17
CA LEU A 50 0.43 0.72 -10.95
C LEU A 50 -0.33 -0.07 -9.88
N ALA A 51 -1.05 0.66 -9.04
CA ALA A 51 -2.02 0.11 -8.11
C ALA A 51 -3.08 -0.70 -8.87
N PRO A 52 -3.69 -1.71 -8.23
CA PRO A 52 -4.79 -2.46 -8.83
C PRO A 52 -5.92 -1.52 -9.29
N ARG A 53 -6.66 -1.94 -10.32
CA ARG A 53 -7.87 -1.23 -10.75
C ARG A 53 -8.87 -1.12 -9.60
N PRO A 54 -9.63 -0.01 -9.51
CA PRO A 54 -9.79 1.05 -10.52
C PRO A 54 -8.84 2.25 -10.36
N ASP A 55 -8.04 2.34 -9.30
CA ASP A 55 -7.25 3.54 -9.00
C ASP A 55 -6.13 3.75 -10.02
N GLN A 56 -5.42 2.67 -10.38
CA GLN A 56 -4.29 2.68 -11.33
C GLN A 56 -3.26 3.79 -11.05
N ALA A 57 -3.17 4.26 -9.80
CA ALA A 57 -2.18 5.23 -9.38
C ALA A 57 -0.79 4.59 -9.40
N CYS A 58 0.24 5.37 -9.72
CA CYS A 58 1.61 4.90 -9.62
C CYS A 58 1.95 4.64 -8.13
N GLU A 59 2.36 3.43 -7.79
CA GLU A 59 2.84 3.09 -6.44
C GLU A 59 4.36 3.26 -6.35
N LEU A 60 5.06 2.82 -7.39
CA LEU A 60 6.52 2.91 -7.52
C LEU A 60 6.89 3.16 -8.97
N CYS A 61 8.04 3.82 -9.14
CA CYS A 61 8.60 4.07 -10.44
C CYS A 61 10.10 3.79 -10.46
N VAL A 62 10.59 3.19 -11.54
CA VAL A 62 12.02 3.02 -11.82
C VAL A 62 12.37 3.75 -13.12
N SER A 63 13.32 4.68 -13.06
CA SER A 63 13.78 5.46 -14.22
C SER A 63 15.26 5.18 -14.51
N ARG A 64 15.65 5.08 -15.79
CA ARG A 64 17.05 4.95 -16.21
C ARG A 64 17.60 6.29 -16.69
N VAL A 65 18.16 7.07 -15.78
CA VAL A 65 18.64 8.43 -16.04
C VAL A 65 20.16 8.47 -15.95
N GLY A 66 20.84 8.97 -16.98
CA GLY A 66 22.29 9.19 -16.95
C GLY A 66 23.13 7.95 -16.61
N GLY A 67 22.68 6.76 -17.00
CA GLY A 67 23.34 5.47 -16.71
C GLY A 67 23.16 4.98 -15.27
N ARG A 68 22.19 5.53 -14.53
CA ARG A 68 21.79 5.09 -13.20
C ARG A 68 20.31 4.72 -13.21
N TYR A 69 19.93 3.86 -12.29
CA TYR A 69 18.55 3.50 -12.02
C TYR A 69 18.09 4.25 -10.77
N ILE A 70 16.99 4.96 -10.91
CA ILE A 70 16.38 5.79 -9.88
C ILE A 70 15.06 5.12 -9.50
N LEU A 71 14.84 4.89 -8.21
CA LEU A 71 13.59 4.39 -7.65
C LEU A 71 12.87 5.51 -6.92
N GLU A 72 11.63 5.76 -7.31
CA GLU A 72 10.75 6.77 -6.73
C GLU A 72 9.46 6.13 -6.23
N ASP A 73 8.83 6.76 -5.23
CA ASP A 73 7.46 6.45 -4.86
C ASP A 73 6.44 7.16 -5.77
N GLY A 74 5.16 6.80 -5.64
CA GLY A 74 4.06 7.40 -6.39
C GLY A 74 3.90 8.91 -6.28
N ASN A 75 4.60 9.57 -5.35
CA ASN A 75 4.60 11.02 -5.20
C ASN A 75 5.86 11.68 -5.79
N GLY A 76 6.72 10.91 -6.48
CA GLY A 76 7.98 11.38 -7.04
C GLY A 76 9.11 11.55 -6.01
N ARG A 77 8.98 10.99 -4.80
CA ARG A 77 10.06 11.05 -3.82
C ARG A 77 11.09 9.96 -4.12
N LEU A 78 12.35 10.36 -4.19
CA LEU A 78 13.48 9.44 -4.33
C LEU A 78 13.58 8.48 -3.13
N LEU A 79 13.43 7.18 -3.39
CA LEU A 79 13.63 6.13 -2.41
C LEU A 79 15.03 5.56 -2.47
N PHE A 80 15.58 5.36 -3.68
CA PHE A 80 16.89 4.76 -3.87
C PHE A 80 17.48 5.08 -5.24
N GLU A 81 18.80 5.13 -5.36
CA GLU A 81 19.50 5.34 -6.63
C GLU A 81 20.74 4.45 -6.69
N HIS A 82 20.92 3.73 -7.81
CA HIS A 82 22.12 2.94 -8.01
C HIS A 82 22.40 2.66 -9.50
N ARG A 83 23.66 2.36 -9.85
CA ARG A 83 24.05 1.86 -11.18
C ARG A 83 23.60 0.43 -11.48
N SER A 84 23.10 -0.30 -10.47
CA SER A 84 22.77 -1.72 -10.58
C SER A 84 21.27 -1.86 -10.44
N LEU A 85 20.62 -2.25 -11.53
CA LEU A 85 19.18 -2.47 -11.55
C LEU A 85 18.74 -3.52 -10.53
N LEU A 86 19.54 -4.55 -10.30
CA LEU A 86 19.24 -5.60 -9.33
C LEU A 86 19.13 -5.04 -7.90
N LEU A 87 20.05 -4.16 -7.50
CA LEU A 87 20.00 -3.52 -6.18
C LEU A 87 18.77 -2.63 -6.06
N VAL A 88 18.44 -1.88 -7.12
CA VAL A 88 17.25 -1.04 -7.16
C VAL A 88 15.97 -1.89 -7.06
N ALA A 89 15.89 -2.99 -7.78
CA ALA A 89 14.74 -3.90 -7.75
C ALA A 89 14.57 -4.59 -6.40
N MET A 90 15.66 -4.98 -5.73
CA MET A 90 15.59 -5.49 -4.35
C MET A 90 15.09 -4.42 -3.37
N HIS A 91 15.52 -3.17 -3.53
CA HIS A 91 15.03 -2.07 -2.70
C HIS A 91 13.55 -1.79 -2.96
N ALA A 92 13.11 -1.80 -4.22
CA ALA A 92 11.71 -1.68 -4.60
C ALA A 92 10.84 -2.78 -3.94
N ARG A 93 11.31 -4.04 -3.92
CA ARG A 93 10.61 -5.13 -3.20
C ARG A 93 10.44 -4.84 -1.72
N SER A 94 11.45 -4.26 -1.08
CA SER A 94 11.39 -3.91 0.34
C SER A 94 10.42 -2.75 0.60
N ALA A 95 10.40 -1.74 -0.27
CA ALA A 95 9.48 -0.61 -0.19
C ALA A 95 8.02 -1.06 -0.28
N LEU A 96 7.70 -1.98 -1.20
CA LEU A 96 6.34 -2.53 -1.34
C LEU A 96 5.87 -3.31 -0.11
N ARG A 97 6.78 -4.01 0.58
CA ARG A 97 6.43 -4.71 1.81
C ARG A 97 6.05 -3.74 2.91
N ILE A 98 6.78 -2.64 3.06
CA ILE A 98 6.52 -1.64 4.10
C ILE A 98 5.15 -0.98 3.88
N THR A 99 4.83 -0.60 2.63
CA THR A 99 3.54 0.03 2.31
C THR A 99 2.35 -0.87 2.70
N ARG A 100 2.42 -2.18 2.42
CA ARG A 100 1.38 -3.15 2.80
C ARG A 100 1.16 -3.23 4.32
N TRP A 101 2.23 -3.12 5.11
CA TRP A 101 2.15 -3.19 6.57
C TRP A 101 1.57 -1.92 7.18
N SER A 102 1.71 -0.77 6.53
CA SER A 102 1.11 0.48 7.00
C SER A 102 -0.42 0.43 7.04
N LEU A 103 -1.06 -0.24 6.07
CA LEU A 103 -2.51 -0.41 6.03
C LEU A 103 -2.99 -1.35 7.15
N VAL A 104 -2.28 -2.46 7.39
CA VAL A 104 -2.57 -3.37 8.50
C VAL A 104 -2.45 -2.64 9.83
N GLY A 105 -1.40 -1.82 10.01
CA GLY A 105 -1.24 -1.00 11.21
C GLY A 105 -2.42 -0.08 11.47
N ARG A 106 -2.95 0.59 10.43
CA ARG A 106 -4.14 1.45 10.56
C ARG A 106 -5.39 0.66 10.97
N VAL A 107 -5.61 -0.51 10.38
CA VAL A 107 -6.75 -1.39 10.73
C VAL A 107 -6.63 -1.86 12.18
N VAL A 108 -5.43 -2.24 12.63
CA VAL A 108 -5.19 -2.66 14.01
C VAL A 108 -5.44 -1.52 14.99
N VAL A 109 -4.99 -0.30 14.68
CA VAL A 109 -5.23 0.88 15.52
C VAL A 109 -6.74 1.17 15.61
N VAL A 110 -7.45 1.17 14.48
CA VAL A 110 -8.91 1.35 14.47
C VAL A 110 -9.60 0.27 15.30
N TRP A 111 -9.23 -1.00 15.13
CA TRP A 111 -9.77 -2.10 15.92
C TRP A 111 -9.51 -1.93 17.42
N CYS A 112 -8.29 -1.54 17.81
CA CYS A 112 -7.95 -1.28 19.21
C CYS A 112 -8.78 -0.13 19.79
N THR A 113 -9.01 0.95 19.02
CA THR A 113 -9.87 2.06 19.48
C THR A 113 -11.34 1.66 19.63
N ILE A 114 -11.87 0.83 18.71
CA ILE A 114 -13.24 0.30 18.81
C ILE A 114 -13.36 -0.58 20.05
N ARG A 115 -12.41 -1.50 20.27
CA ARG A 115 -12.42 -2.38 21.44
C ARG A 115 -12.34 -1.59 22.74
N ALA A 116 -11.47 -0.58 22.80
CA ALA A 116 -11.37 0.30 23.96
C ALA A 116 -12.69 1.05 24.22
N ALA A 117 -13.32 1.60 23.17
CA ALA A 117 -14.60 2.30 23.31
C ALA A 117 -15.75 1.37 23.74
N ILE A 118 -15.78 0.11 23.28
CA ILE A 118 -16.75 -0.88 23.73
C ILE A 118 -16.53 -1.20 25.21
N HIS A 119 -15.29 -1.45 25.62
CA HIS A 119 -14.95 -1.72 27.02
C HIS A 119 -15.32 -0.55 27.92
N ASP A 120 -15.03 0.69 27.52
CA ASP A 120 -15.33 1.88 28.33
C ASP A 120 -16.83 2.21 28.40
N ARG A 121 -17.65 1.71 27.46
CA ARG A 121 -19.09 2.04 27.40
C ARG A 121 -20.00 0.91 27.88
N VAL A 122 -19.61 -0.34 27.67
CA VAL A 122 -20.46 -1.51 27.97
C VAL A 122 -20.32 -1.96 29.43
N GLU A 123 -19.10 -1.95 29.99
CA GLU A 123 -18.87 -2.26 31.41
C GLU A 123 -19.69 -1.36 32.37
N PRO A 124 -19.70 -0.01 32.21
CA PRO A 124 -20.48 0.84 33.11
C PRO A 124 -21.99 0.70 32.91
N LEU A 125 -22.48 0.46 31.69
CA LEU A 125 -23.91 0.23 31.43
C LEU A 125 -24.40 -1.07 32.08
N LEU A 126 -23.58 -2.12 32.07
CA LEU A 126 -23.89 -3.38 32.75
C LEU A 126 -23.88 -3.20 34.27
N GLY A 127 -22.86 -2.53 34.82
CA GLY A 127 -22.79 -2.22 36.25
C GLY A 127 -23.96 -1.37 36.76
N GLU A 128 -24.33 -0.31 36.05
CA GLU A 128 -25.49 0.52 36.40
C GLU A 128 -26.83 -0.25 36.27
N SER A 129 -26.95 -1.15 35.28
CA SER A 129 -28.16 -1.98 35.13
C SER A 129 -28.28 -3.04 36.22
N GLU A 130 -27.16 -3.55 36.74
CA GLU A 130 -27.13 -4.53 37.82
C GLU A 130 -27.56 -3.88 39.15
N GLU A 131 -27.12 -2.64 39.42
CA GLU A 131 -27.58 -1.85 40.57
C GLU A 131 -29.08 -1.52 40.51
N LEU A 132 -29.60 -1.20 39.32
CA LEU A 132 -31.04 -0.95 39.11
C LEU A 132 -31.88 -2.23 39.31
N LEU A 133 -31.39 -3.39 38.86
CA LEU A 133 -32.03 -4.68 39.10
C LEU A 133 -31.97 -5.09 40.58
N ALA A 134 -30.89 -4.77 41.29
CA ALA A 134 -30.76 -4.99 42.73
C ALA A 134 -31.75 -4.14 43.55
N GLN A 135 -32.13 -2.96 43.08
CA GLN A 135 -33.16 -2.11 43.69
C GLN A 135 -34.60 -2.59 43.41
N LEU A 136 -34.83 -3.28 42.29
CA LEU A 136 -36.13 -3.86 41.93
C LEU A 136 -36.40 -5.22 42.59
N THR A 137 -35.36 -5.90 43.07
CA THR A 137 -35.46 -7.21 43.75
C THR A 137 -36.37 -7.21 44.99
N PRO A 138 -36.32 -6.21 45.91
CA PRO A 138 -37.24 -6.14 47.04
C PRO A 138 -38.70 -5.87 46.64
N GLN A 139 -38.95 -5.26 45.47
CA GLN A 139 -40.31 -4.98 44.99
C GLN A 139 -40.95 -6.23 44.36
N LEU A 140 -40.16 -7.07 43.69
CA LEU A 140 -40.64 -8.32 43.09
C LEU A 140 -40.89 -9.43 44.11
N THR A 141 -40.13 -9.45 45.22
CA THR A 141 -40.34 -10.41 46.32
C THR A 141 -41.61 -10.12 47.13
N ALA A 142 -42.20 -8.94 47.01
CA ALA A 142 -43.48 -8.60 47.63
C ALA A 142 -44.72 -9.08 46.84
N PHE A 143 -44.54 -9.60 45.61
CA PHE A 143 -45.60 -10.10 44.73
C PHE A 143 -45.65 -11.64 44.63
N VAL A 144 -44.85 -12.36 45.43
CA VAL A 144 -44.84 -13.84 45.54
C VAL A 144 -45.38 -14.27 46.90
#